data_AF-A0A1Y3WY75-F1
#
_entry.id   AF-A0A1Y3WY75-F1
#
_cell.length_a   1.000
_cell.length_b   1.000
_cell.length_c   1.000
_cell.angle_alpha   90.00
_cell.angle_beta   90.00
_cell.angle_gamma   90.00
#
_symmetry.space_group_name_H-M   'P 1'
#
loop_
_entity.id
_entity.type
_entity.pdbx_description
1 polymer ?
#
loop_
_entity_poly.entity_id
_entity_poly.type
_entity_poly.pdbx_seq_one_letter_code
_entity_poly.pdbx_strand_id
1 'polypeptide(L)'
;MMTNQEIANYCLHLLEDNKEWIARFAGYADKLNRESSSYRQNRRKFHVKRPLSVYTNVSKATGGHEYDLRYKGQSVGTIYVDGNKVLLTTKPQRMRKSGEYYFSWEKEAVKVDWHSAEATTFRKHFVDLLRGDEKTKSPEHNIESHMLQELSKTLRKQKKLLCHIQPVKLSGCFFQMPTPFSASKHQFAPEYTGSRGGGIDILARVRHSSSDIRLCVCELKDENKASEPEKAVTQQAIAYATFIGKLIKTQEANNASWWKLFGFSRDIPDHMDIDVVTVMPPSNTYNTTERYEEVVVLPGIDVSLHLHSVYFEADSTGEIQSILGSLKENIESPCK
;
A
#
# COMPACT_ATOMS: atom_id res chain seq x y z
N MET A 1 -8.59 0.25 27.16
CA MET A 1 -8.12 0.09 25.76
C MET A 1 -9.10 -0.85 25.10
N MET A 2 -9.71 -0.46 23.98
CA MET A 2 -10.71 -1.28 23.30
C MET A 2 -10.13 -2.63 22.87
N THR A 3 -10.96 -3.67 22.89
CA THR A 3 -10.68 -4.96 22.25
C THR A 3 -10.69 -4.82 20.73
N ASN A 4 -10.15 -5.81 20.02
CA ASN A 4 -10.14 -5.82 18.56
C ASN A 4 -11.57 -5.79 17.99
N GLN A 5 -12.50 -6.53 18.61
CA GLN A 5 -13.91 -6.51 18.27
C GLN A 5 -14.58 -5.15 18.53
N GLU A 6 -14.28 -4.49 19.65
CA GLU A 6 -14.81 -3.15 19.95
C GLU A 6 -14.34 -2.10 18.93
N ILE A 7 -13.09 -2.18 18.46
CA ILE A 7 -12.56 -1.28 17.42
C ILE A 7 -13.30 -1.48 16.09
N ALA A 8 -13.51 -2.74 15.69
CA ALA A 8 -14.25 -3.05 14.47
C ALA A 8 -15.69 -2.53 14.52
N ASN A 9 -16.40 -2.78 15.64
CA ASN A 9 -17.76 -2.30 15.86
C ASN A 9 -17.81 -0.76 15.85
N TYR A 10 -16.86 -0.11 16.52
CA TYR A 10 -16.77 1.34 16.54
C TYR A 10 -16.55 1.93 15.14
N CYS A 11 -15.67 1.34 14.33
CA CYS A 11 -15.45 1.76 12.95
C CYS A 11 -16.70 1.58 12.07
N LEU A 12 -17.46 0.50 12.25
CA LEU A 12 -18.74 0.31 11.55
C LEU A 12 -19.73 1.42 11.91
N HIS A 13 -19.89 1.75 13.19
CA HIS A 13 -20.76 2.85 13.62
C HIS A 13 -20.34 4.19 13.03
N LEU A 14 -19.04 4.49 13.01
CA LEU A 14 -18.54 5.71 12.36
C LEU A 14 -18.90 5.78 10.86
N LEU A 15 -18.87 4.65 10.15
CA LEU A 15 -19.26 4.58 8.73
C LEU A 15 -20.77 4.72 8.53
N GLU A 16 -21.57 4.25 9.47
CA GLU A 16 -23.04 4.36 9.46
C GLU A 16 -23.49 5.80 9.72
N ASP A 17 -22.86 6.47 10.67
CA ASP A 17 -23.12 7.86 11.02
C ASP A 17 -22.69 8.84 9.91
N ASN A 18 -21.68 8.45 9.11
CA ASN A 18 -21.07 9.32 8.11
C ASN A 18 -21.20 8.78 6.68
N LYS A 19 -22.42 8.74 6.15
CA LYS A 19 -22.71 8.10 4.84
C LYS A 19 -22.09 8.76 3.60
N GLU A 20 -21.39 9.90 3.71
CA GLU A 20 -20.78 10.57 2.55
C GLU A 20 -19.82 9.67 1.77
N TRP A 21 -19.11 8.79 2.49
CA TRP A 21 -18.08 7.94 1.89
C TRP A 21 -18.66 7.06 0.78
N ILE A 22 -19.93 6.66 0.88
CA ILE A 22 -20.61 5.81 -0.10
C ILE A 22 -20.56 6.49 -1.48
N ALA A 23 -21.08 7.72 -1.58
CA ALA A 23 -21.12 8.46 -2.83
C ALA A 23 -19.71 8.82 -3.32
N ARG A 24 -18.80 9.17 -2.39
CA ARG A 24 -17.42 9.52 -2.73
C ARG A 24 -16.66 8.33 -3.33
N PHE A 25 -16.73 7.16 -2.69
CA PHE A 25 -16.04 5.96 -3.17
C PHE A 25 -16.71 5.35 -4.40
N ALA A 26 -18.03 5.49 -4.57
CA ALA A 26 -18.71 5.17 -5.83
C ALA A 26 -18.15 6.04 -6.97
N GLY A 27 -18.10 7.36 -6.77
CA GLY A 27 -17.56 8.28 -7.76
C GLY A 27 -16.07 8.06 -8.06
N TYR A 28 -15.29 7.60 -7.08
CA TYR A 28 -13.92 7.16 -7.31
C TYR A 28 -13.86 5.92 -8.19
N ALA A 29 -14.64 4.88 -7.89
CA ALA A 29 -14.71 3.65 -8.70
C ALA A 29 -15.12 3.95 -10.14
N ASP A 30 -16.14 4.78 -10.36
CA ASP A 30 -16.62 5.15 -11.69
C ASP A 30 -15.53 5.83 -12.52
N LYS A 31 -14.86 6.83 -11.93
CA LYS A 31 -13.77 7.54 -12.59
C LYS A 31 -12.59 6.62 -12.87
N LEU A 32 -12.20 5.78 -11.90
CA LEU A 32 -11.10 4.83 -12.08
C LEU A 32 -11.39 3.84 -13.20
N ASN A 33 -12.61 3.30 -13.27
CA ASN A 33 -12.99 2.38 -14.33
C ASN A 33 -12.96 3.05 -15.71
N ARG A 34 -13.54 4.25 -15.83
CA ARG A 34 -13.56 5.01 -17.08
C ARG A 34 -12.15 5.28 -17.60
N GLU A 35 -11.24 5.71 -16.73
CA GLU A 35 -9.87 6.07 -17.12
C GLU A 35 -8.89 4.88 -17.14
N SER A 36 -9.26 3.72 -16.59
CA SER A 36 -8.36 2.58 -16.34
C SER A 36 -7.57 2.13 -17.57
N SER A 37 -8.24 2.01 -18.72
CA SER A 37 -7.65 1.59 -20.00
C SER A 37 -6.63 2.60 -20.51
N SER A 38 -6.98 3.88 -20.54
CA SER A 38 -6.09 4.98 -20.93
C SER A 38 -4.87 5.04 -20.00
N TYR A 39 -5.11 5.04 -18.69
CA TYR A 39 -4.05 5.09 -17.68
C TYR A 39 -3.11 3.89 -17.75
N ARG A 40 -3.63 2.69 -18.07
CA ARG A 40 -2.80 1.49 -18.29
C ARG A 40 -1.98 1.57 -19.58
N GLN A 41 -2.55 2.11 -20.66
CA GLN A 41 -1.82 2.32 -21.91
C GLN A 41 -0.71 3.35 -21.74
N ASN A 42 -0.99 4.47 -21.08
CA ASN A 42 -0.03 5.51 -20.75
C ASN A 42 1.13 4.95 -19.90
N ARG A 43 0.84 4.11 -18.91
CA ARG A 43 1.86 3.46 -18.09
C ARG A 43 2.83 2.60 -18.91
N ARG A 44 2.38 2.00 -20.02
CA ARG A 44 3.23 1.16 -20.90
C ARG A 44 4.19 1.96 -21.78
N LYS A 45 3.97 3.27 -21.95
CA LYS A 45 4.82 4.14 -22.80
C LYS A 45 6.19 4.41 -22.19
N PHE A 46 6.38 4.13 -20.90
CA PHE A 46 7.64 4.36 -20.22
C PHE A 46 8.03 3.20 -19.33
N HIS A 47 9.34 3.00 -19.20
CA HIS A 47 9.93 2.01 -18.31
C HIS A 47 10.72 2.70 -17.21
N VAL A 48 10.46 2.30 -15.97
CA VAL A 48 11.19 2.75 -14.78
C VAL A 48 11.97 1.55 -14.26
N LYS A 49 13.29 1.72 -14.16
CA LYS A 49 14.21 0.72 -13.61
C LYS A 49 14.41 0.97 -12.12
N ARG A 50 14.81 -0.08 -11.39
CA ARG A 50 15.34 0.07 -10.03
C ARG A 50 16.49 1.09 -10.03
N PRO A 51 16.63 1.90 -8.98
CA PRO A 51 15.88 1.82 -7.71
C PRO A 51 14.56 2.59 -7.66
N LEU A 52 14.16 3.21 -8.77
CA LEU A 52 12.93 3.98 -8.82
C LEU A 52 11.71 3.07 -8.92
N SER A 53 10.60 3.52 -8.35
CA SER A 53 9.30 2.85 -8.37
C SER A 53 8.19 3.82 -8.75
N VAL A 54 7.09 3.28 -9.30
CA VAL A 54 5.96 4.08 -9.78
C VAL A 54 4.75 3.84 -8.90
N TYR A 55 4.27 4.92 -8.30
CA TYR A 55 3.11 4.94 -7.41
C TYR A 55 1.96 5.73 -8.06
N THR A 56 0.74 5.44 -7.60
CA THR A 56 -0.47 6.17 -7.96
C THR A 56 -1.42 6.24 -6.78
N ASN A 57 -2.34 7.18 -6.84
CA ASN A 57 -3.52 7.26 -5.98
C ASN A 57 -4.76 7.51 -6.85
N VAL A 58 -5.93 7.61 -6.22
CA VAL A 58 -7.20 7.85 -6.93
C VAL A 58 -7.14 9.15 -7.75
N SER A 59 -6.65 10.25 -7.18
CA SER A 59 -6.59 11.54 -7.87
C SER A 59 -5.74 11.48 -9.14
N LYS A 60 -4.55 10.88 -9.07
CA LYS A 60 -3.62 10.75 -10.21
C LYS A 60 -4.19 9.83 -11.30
N ALA A 61 -4.75 8.68 -10.89
CA ALA A 61 -5.32 7.72 -11.83
C ALA A 61 -6.58 8.23 -12.53
N THR A 62 -7.40 9.03 -11.84
CA THR A 62 -8.61 9.65 -12.41
C THR A 62 -8.31 10.93 -13.20
N GLY A 63 -7.17 11.58 -12.95
CA GLY A 63 -6.63 12.64 -13.81
C GLY A 63 -5.96 12.11 -15.09
N GLY A 64 -5.69 10.79 -15.18
CA GLY A 64 -5.35 10.07 -16.41
C GLY A 64 -3.91 10.19 -16.93
N HIS A 65 -3.12 11.14 -16.42
CA HIS A 65 -1.84 11.51 -17.07
C HIS A 65 -0.63 11.59 -16.14
N GLU A 66 -0.79 11.40 -14.82
CA GLU A 66 0.28 11.62 -13.85
C GLU A 66 0.68 10.36 -13.09
N TYR A 67 1.98 10.15 -12.91
CA TYR A 67 2.54 9.03 -12.14
C TYR A 67 3.60 9.52 -11.17
N ASP A 68 3.49 9.09 -9.91
CA ASP A 68 4.42 9.46 -8.86
C ASP A 68 5.69 8.60 -8.94
N LEU A 69 6.83 9.24 -9.17
CA LEU A 69 8.11 8.57 -9.27
C LEU A 69 8.81 8.65 -7.91
N ARG A 70 9.08 7.48 -7.32
CA ARG A 70 9.61 7.38 -5.96
C ARG A 70 10.95 6.67 -5.90
N TYR A 71 11.80 7.15 -4.98
CA TYR A 71 13.03 6.50 -4.54
C TYR A 71 12.90 6.24 -3.04
N LYS A 72 13.17 5.00 -2.57
CA LYS A 72 13.01 4.62 -1.15
C LYS A 72 11.65 5.04 -0.56
N GLY A 73 10.58 4.84 -1.34
CA GLY A 73 9.21 5.23 -0.95
C GLY A 73 8.90 6.73 -0.93
N GLN A 74 9.86 7.61 -1.26
CA GLN A 74 9.70 9.06 -1.26
C GLN A 74 9.56 9.62 -2.67
N SER A 75 8.62 10.57 -2.88
CA SER A 75 8.47 11.25 -4.18
C SER A 75 9.72 12.06 -4.54
N VAL A 76 10.26 11.77 -5.72
CA VAL A 76 11.44 12.43 -6.30
C VAL A 76 11.17 12.99 -7.71
N GLY A 77 10.02 12.65 -8.29
CA GLY A 77 9.57 13.22 -9.56
C GLY A 77 8.13 12.85 -9.87
N THR A 78 7.62 13.39 -10.96
CA THR A 78 6.34 13.00 -11.55
C THR A 78 6.53 12.81 -13.04
N ILE A 79 6.02 11.68 -13.54
CA ILE A 79 5.94 11.40 -14.97
C ILE A 79 4.57 11.83 -15.46
N TYR A 80 4.56 12.62 -16.54
CA TYR A 80 3.37 13.05 -17.24
C TYR A 80 3.31 12.36 -18.60
N VAL A 81 2.12 11.93 -19.02
CA VAL A 81 1.90 11.39 -20.35
C VAL A 81 0.90 12.26 -21.09
N ASP A 82 1.37 13.00 -22.08
CA ASP A 82 0.58 13.91 -22.92
C ASP A 82 0.61 13.42 -24.37
N GLY A 83 -0.49 12.81 -24.81
CA GLY A 83 -0.55 12.10 -26.09
C GLY A 83 0.56 11.04 -26.18
N ASN A 84 1.50 11.21 -27.10
CA ASN A 84 2.66 10.32 -27.26
C ASN A 84 3.92 10.77 -26.50
N LYS A 85 3.90 11.95 -25.89
CA LYS A 85 5.05 12.47 -25.14
C LYS A 85 5.02 11.96 -23.71
N VAL A 86 6.17 11.51 -23.23
CA VAL A 86 6.39 11.16 -21.82
C VAL A 86 7.33 12.20 -21.25
N LEU A 87 6.90 12.90 -20.21
CA LEU A 87 7.59 14.06 -19.67
C LEU A 87 7.91 13.86 -18.18
N LEU A 88 9.06 14.33 -17.72
CA LEU A 88 9.50 14.31 -16.33
C LEU A 88 9.42 15.72 -15.73
N THR A 89 8.92 15.80 -14.50
CA THR A 89 9.06 16.99 -13.65
C THR A 89 9.60 16.60 -12.28
N THR A 90 10.60 17.32 -11.76
CA THR A 90 11.23 17.05 -10.45
C THR A 90 10.94 18.12 -9.39
N LYS A 91 10.18 19.17 -9.75
CA LYS A 91 10.11 20.44 -8.99
C LYS A 91 8.77 20.86 -8.34
N PRO A 92 7.91 19.98 -7.80
CA PRO A 92 6.99 20.41 -6.75
C PRO A 92 7.77 20.81 -5.50
N GLN A 93 7.36 21.86 -4.78
CA GLN A 93 8.02 22.37 -3.56
C GLN A 93 8.28 21.28 -2.49
N ARG A 94 7.45 20.22 -2.46
CA ARG A 94 7.62 19.04 -1.59
C ARG A 94 8.76 18.10 -2.04
N MET A 95 9.05 18.04 -3.34
CA MET A 95 10.13 17.22 -3.93
C MET A 95 11.49 17.88 -3.81
N ARG A 96 11.57 19.22 -3.73
CA ARG A 96 12.83 19.93 -3.41
C ARG A 96 13.37 19.52 -2.04
N LYS A 97 12.51 19.49 -1.02
CA LYS A 97 12.91 19.07 0.33
C LYS A 97 13.36 17.61 0.44
N SER A 98 12.80 16.69 -0.35
CA SER A 98 13.27 15.29 -0.38
C SER A 98 14.52 15.12 -1.26
N GLY A 99 14.45 15.61 -2.51
CA GLY A 99 15.51 15.46 -3.51
C GLY A 99 16.81 16.14 -3.12
N GLU A 100 16.78 17.40 -2.73
CA GLU A 100 17.99 18.19 -2.43
C GLU A 100 18.59 17.80 -1.08
N TYR A 101 17.77 17.78 -0.02
CA TYR A 101 18.29 17.58 1.34
C TYR A 101 18.64 16.12 1.66
N TYR A 102 17.88 15.15 1.15
CA TYR A 102 18.10 13.74 1.49
C TYR A 102 18.80 12.95 0.37
N PHE A 103 18.67 13.38 -0.90
CA PHE A 103 19.16 12.62 -2.05
C PHE A 103 20.09 13.43 -2.96
N SER A 104 20.56 14.60 -2.52
CA SER A 104 21.54 15.44 -3.23
C SER A 104 21.21 15.74 -4.71
N TRP A 105 19.92 15.81 -5.06
CA TRP A 105 19.46 16.15 -6.41
C TRP A 105 19.00 17.61 -6.46
N GLU A 106 19.86 18.47 -7.00
CA GLU A 106 19.65 19.94 -7.07
C GLU A 106 19.06 20.40 -8.42
N LYS A 107 19.14 19.57 -9.46
CA LYS A 107 18.77 19.96 -10.82
C LYS A 107 17.24 19.97 -11.01
N GLU A 108 16.76 20.99 -11.68
CA GLU A 108 15.33 21.14 -11.93
C GLU A 108 14.98 20.70 -13.34
N ALA A 109 14.06 19.75 -13.44
CA ALA A 109 13.43 19.35 -14.69
C ALA A 109 11.96 19.77 -14.66
N VAL A 110 11.51 20.49 -15.68
CA VAL A 110 10.10 20.88 -15.85
C VAL A 110 9.64 20.39 -17.22
N LYS A 111 8.78 19.37 -17.21
CA LYS A 111 8.21 18.75 -18.42
C LYS A 111 9.27 18.40 -19.48
N VAL A 112 10.43 17.90 -19.07
CA VAL A 112 11.48 17.46 -20.00
C VAL A 112 11.16 16.08 -20.54
N ASP A 113 11.55 15.78 -21.78
CA ASP A 113 11.28 14.47 -22.37
C ASP A 113 11.94 13.35 -21.53
N TRP A 114 11.19 12.29 -21.22
CA TRP A 114 11.67 11.15 -20.44
C TRP A 114 12.89 10.47 -21.06
N HIS A 115 13.04 10.52 -22.37
CA HIS A 115 14.16 9.96 -23.11
C HIS A 115 15.30 10.96 -23.36
N SER A 116 15.18 12.20 -22.87
CA SER A 116 16.24 13.20 -22.97
C SER A 116 17.50 12.83 -22.17
N ALA A 117 18.60 13.51 -22.50
CA ALA A 117 19.84 13.45 -21.74
C ALA A 117 19.63 13.86 -20.27
N GLU A 118 18.83 14.90 -20.03
CA GLU A 118 18.55 15.40 -18.68
C GLU A 118 17.80 14.38 -17.82
N ALA A 119 16.72 13.80 -18.34
CA ALA A 119 15.99 12.73 -17.64
C ALA A 119 16.86 11.48 -17.44
N THR A 120 17.81 11.23 -18.34
CA THR A 120 18.81 10.16 -18.18
C THR A 120 19.78 10.47 -17.04
N THR A 121 20.28 11.70 -16.94
CA THR A 121 21.10 12.14 -15.79
C THR A 121 20.33 11.99 -14.48
N PHE A 122 19.05 12.38 -14.44
CA PHE A 122 18.19 12.17 -13.27
C PHE A 122 18.12 10.70 -12.86
N ARG A 123 17.81 9.79 -13.79
CA ARG A 123 17.73 8.35 -13.47
C ARG A 123 19.07 7.80 -13.01
N LYS A 124 20.16 8.20 -13.68
CA LYS A 124 21.52 7.75 -13.36
C LYS A 124 21.91 8.17 -11.94
N HIS A 125 21.59 9.40 -11.55
CA HIS A 125 21.82 9.89 -10.19
C HIS A 125 21.30 8.90 -9.15
N PHE A 126 20.02 8.56 -9.18
CA PHE A 126 19.43 7.62 -8.20
C PHE A 126 20.01 6.20 -8.27
N VAL A 127 20.48 5.75 -9.44
CA VAL A 127 21.21 4.47 -9.54
C VAL A 127 22.56 4.55 -8.84
N ASP A 128 23.28 5.65 -9.02
CA ASP A 128 24.59 5.87 -8.39
C ASP A 128 24.44 6.03 -6.86
N LEU A 129 23.33 6.62 -6.37
CA LEU A 129 23.02 6.72 -4.93
C LEU A 129 22.91 5.37 -4.22
N LEU A 130 22.59 4.27 -4.93
CA LEU A 130 22.56 2.93 -4.32
C LEU A 130 23.92 2.48 -3.80
N ARG A 131 25.01 3.07 -4.31
CA ARG A 131 26.38 2.66 -3.99
C ARG A 131 27.00 3.49 -2.86
N GLY A 132 26.28 4.48 -2.33
CA GLY A 132 26.75 5.38 -1.29
C GLY A 132 26.03 5.21 0.04
N ASP A 133 26.63 5.76 1.10
CA ASP A 133 26.05 5.82 2.45
C ASP A 133 25.08 7.01 2.55
N GLU A 134 23.84 6.83 2.07
CA GLU A 134 22.88 7.92 2.01
C GLU A 134 21.81 7.91 3.11
N LYS A 135 21.40 9.12 3.49
CA LYS A 135 20.32 9.39 4.45
C LYS A 135 18.97 8.99 3.86
N THR A 136 18.15 8.33 4.66
CA THR A 136 16.76 8.03 4.32
C THR A 136 15.86 9.03 5.03
N LYS A 137 14.97 9.72 4.29
CA LYS A 137 14.06 10.72 4.88
C LYS A 137 13.08 10.12 5.89
N SER A 138 12.45 9.00 5.53
CA SER A 138 11.59 8.24 6.43
C SER A 138 11.92 6.77 6.24
N PRO A 139 12.47 6.09 7.27
CA PRO A 139 12.81 4.67 7.19
C PRO A 139 11.56 3.82 6.95
N GLU A 140 10.43 4.12 7.59
CA GLU A 140 9.12 3.47 7.33
C GLU A 140 8.75 3.42 5.83
N HIS A 141 8.78 4.54 5.11
CA HIS A 141 8.48 4.53 3.67
C HIS A 141 9.50 3.74 2.85
N ASN A 142 10.77 3.71 3.31
CA ASN A 142 11.80 2.91 2.65
C ASN A 142 11.47 1.42 2.78
N ILE A 143 11.19 0.96 3.99
CA ILE A 143 10.77 -0.41 4.28
C ILE A 143 9.47 -0.75 3.52
N GLU A 144 8.45 0.11 3.54
CA GLU A 144 7.20 -0.08 2.77
C GLU A 144 7.51 -0.32 1.28
N SER A 145 8.37 0.53 0.70
CA SER A 145 8.75 0.41 -0.70
C SER A 145 9.53 -0.88 -1.00
N HIS A 146 10.43 -1.30 -0.12
CA HIS A 146 11.16 -2.56 -0.26
C HIS A 146 10.23 -3.77 -0.09
N MET A 147 9.32 -3.73 0.88
CA MET A 147 8.31 -4.76 1.10
C MET A 147 7.38 -4.87 -0.12
N LEU A 148 6.83 -3.78 -0.63
CA LEU A 148 6.00 -3.77 -1.85
C LEU A 148 6.73 -4.37 -3.06
N GLN A 149 8.03 -4.12 -3.20
CA GLN A 149 8.85 -4.73 -4.25
C GLN A 149 9.08 -6.24 -4.02
N GLU A 150 9.33 -6.64 -2.78
CA GLU A 150 9.48 -8.04 -2.37
C GLU A 150 8.20 -8.83 -2.68
N LEU A 151 7.06 -8.33 -2.19
CA LEU A 151 5.74 -8.91 -2.43
C LEU A 151 5.35 -8.90 -3.91
N SER A 152 5.96 -8.04 -4.74
CA SER A 152 5.74 -8.02 -6.20
C SER A 152 6.56 -9.05 -6.97
N LYS A 153 7.52 -9.74 -6.35
CA LYS A 153 8.27 -10.82 -7.03
C LYS A 153 7.29 -11.91 -7.47
N THR A 154 7.51 -12.45 -8.66
CA THR A 154 6.66 -13.51 -9.27
C THR A 154 7.47 -14.66 -9.83
N LEU A 155 8.75 -14.44 -10.14
CA LEU A 155 9.58 -15.47 -10.76
C LEU A 155 10.24 -16.31 -9.68
N ARG A 156 10.20 -17.63 -9.82
CA ARG A 156 10.87 -18.58 -8.92
C ARG A 156 12.33 -18.23 -8.65
N LYS A 157 13.06 -17.76 -9.67
CA LYS A 157 14.47 -17.33 -9.56
C LYS A 157 14.70 -16.11 -8.64
N GLN A 158 13.66 -15.34 -8.34
CA GLN A 158 13.76 -14.16 -7.47
C GLN A 158 13.76 -14.51 -5.98
N LYS A 159 13.61 -15.80 -5.62
CA LYS A 159 13.60 -16.29 -4.23
C LYS A 159 12.71 -15.42 -3.33
N LYS A 160 11.43 -15.37 -3.69
CA LYS A 160 10.45 -14.58 -2.94
C LYS A 160 10.35 -15.08 -1.50
N LEU A 161 10.41 -14.16 -0.55
CA LEU A 161 10.45 -14.46 0.90
C LEU A 161 9.06 -14.84 1.46
N LEU A 162 8.01 -14.22 0.92
CA LEU A 162 6.62 -14.52 1.25
C LEU A 162 5.86 -14.89 -0.04
N CYS A 163 5.62 -16.19 -0.24
CA CYS A 163 4.96 -16.71 -1.43
C CYS A 163 3.45 -16.35 -1.42
N HIS A 164 2.76 -16.55 -2.56
CA HIS A 164 1.29 -16.49 -2.66
C HIS A 164 0.58 -15.15 -2.32
N ILE A 165 1.32 -14.11 -1.95
CA ILE A 165 0.83 -12.74 -1.79
C ILE A 165 1.21 -11.86 -2.98
N GLN A 166 0.37 -10.91 -3.37
CA GLN A 166 0.65 -9.91 -4.40
C GLN A 166 0.00 -8.56 -4.05
N PRO A 167 0.74 -7.43 -4.09
CA PRO A 167 0.15 -6.12 -3.87
C PRO A 167 -0.97 -5.81 -4.88
N VAL A 168 -2.02 -5.15 -4.40
CA VAL A 168 -3.00 -4.51 -5.25
C VAL A 168 -2.33 -3.35 -5.97
N LYS A 169 -2.49 -3.31 -7.30
CA LYS A 169 -1.91 -2.30 -8.17
C LYS A 169 -2.98 -1.74 -9.07
N LEU A 170 -3.03 -0.41 -9.16
CA LEU A 170 -3.84 0.26 -10.18
C LEU A 170 -3.02 0.46 -11.44
N SER A 171 -3.46 -0.17 -12.53
CA SER A 171 -2.81 -0.08 -13.85
C SER A 171 -1.31 -0.40 -13.84
N GLY A 172 -0.87 -1.29 -12.95
CA GLY A 172 0.53 -1.73 -12.82
C GLY A 172 1.40 -0.85 -11.92
N CYS A 173 0.83 0.17 -11.27
CA CYS A 173 1.51 1.04 -10.30
C CYS A 173 1.15 0.63 -8.86
N PHE A 174 2.07 0.83 -7.92
CA PHE A 174 1.74 0.69 -6.50
C PHE A 174 0.63 1.67 -6.12
N PHE A 175 -0.39 1.18 -5.42
CA PHE A 175 -1.60 1.94 -5.15
C PHE A 175 -1.70 2.26 -3.67
N GLN A 176 -1.76 3.56 -3.36
CA GLN A 176 -2.06 4.04 -2.02
C GLN A 176 -3.58 4.19 -1.89
N MET A 177 -4.23 3.16 -1.35
CA MET A 177 -5.68 3.14 -1.16
C MET A 177 -6.08 4.10 -0.03
N PRO A 178 -6.84 5.18 -0.30
CA PRO A 178 -7.29 6.08 0.75
C PRO A 178 -8.40 5.44 1.59
N THR A 179 -8.49 5.85 2.85
CA THR A 179 -9.56 5.48 3.78
C THR A 179 -10.22 6.76 4.33
N PRO A 180 -11.45 6.68 4.89
CA PRO A 180 -12.06 7.81 5.57
C PRO A 180 -11.54 7.99 7.01
N PHE A 181 -10.69 7.09 7.50
CA PHE A 181 -10.24 7.06 8.89
C PHE A 181 -8.85 7.66 9.06
N SER A 182 -8.63 8.38 10.15
CA SER A 182 -7.31 8.69 10.68
C SER A 182 -7.06 7.80 11.89
N ALA A 183 -6.12 6.86 11.78
CA ALA A 183 -5.81 5.91 12.85
C ALA A 183 -4.40 6.09 13.46
N SER A 184 -3.60 7.02 12.91
CA SER A 184 -2.16 7.14 13.24
C SER A 184 -1.82 7.95 14.49
N LYS A 185 -2.77 8.64 15.13
CA LYS A 185 -2.47 9.59 16.22
C LYS A 185 -2.17 8.95 17.59
N HIS A 186 -1.90 7.64 17.67
CA HIS A 186 -1.84 6.88 18.94
C HIS A 186 -3.03 7.16 19.88
N GLN A 187 -4.14 7.66 19.34
CA GLN A 187 -5.36 7.92 20.09
C GLN A 187 -6.06 6.59 20.31
N PHE A 188 -6.79 6.48 21.43
CA PHE A 188 -7.43 5.25 21.87
C PHE A 188 -8.48 4.68 20.89
N ALA A 189 -8.86 5.43 19.84
CA ALA A 189 -9.76 4.96 18.79
C ALA A 189 -9.51 5.70 17.45
N PRO A 190 -9.80 5.06 16.29
CA PRO A 190 -9.78 5.71 14.97
C PRO A 190 -10.78 6.87 14.86
N GLU A 191 -10.44 7.91 14.09
CA GLU A 191 -11.31 9.07 13.86
C GLU A 191 -11.83 9.08 12.40
N TYR A 192 -13.13 9.34 12.20
CA TYR A 192 -13.64 9.60 10.85
C TYR A 192 -13.25 11.03 10.41
N THR A 193 -12.48 11.13 9.33
CA THR A 193 -11.95 12.40 8.82
C THR A 193 -12.26 12.65 7.34
N GLY A 194 -13.17 11.84 6.77
CA GLY A 194 -13.69 12.01 5.41
C GLY A 194 -12.58 11.98 4.37
N SER A 195 -12.40 13.08 3.63
CA SER A 195 -11.38 13.17 2.57
C SER A 195 -9.95 13.32 3.08
N ARG A 196 -9.75 13.52 4.40
CA ARG A 196 -8.44 13.71 5.03
C ARG A 196 -7.95 12.47 5.77
N GLY A 197 -8.63 11.33 5.60
CA GLY A 197 -8.21 10.07 6.18
C GLY A 197 -6.86 9.60 5.67
N GLY A 198 -6.35 8.56 6.33
CA GLY A 198 -5.10 7.90 6.02
C GLY A 198 -5.16 7.09 4.74
N GLY A 199 -4.03 6.45 4.44
CA GLY A 199 -3.94 5.42 3.40
C GLY A 199 -3.59 4.08 4.04
N ILE A 200 -3.99 3.00 3.39
CA ILE A 200 -3.47 1.68 3.71
C ILE A 200 -2.03 1.62 3.19
N ASP A 201 -1.08 1.24 4.04
CA ASP A 201 0.32 1.08 3.66
C ASP A 201 0.47 0.02 2.57
N ILE A 202 -0.05 -1.18 2.82
CA ILE A 202 -0.04 -2.28 1.85
C ILE A 202 -1.41 -2.93 1.78
N LEU A 203 -2.06 -2.78 0.63
CA LEU A 203 -3.21 -3.61 0.25
C LEU A 203 -2.72 -4.70 -0.71
N ALA A 204 -3.04 -5.95 -0.40
CA ALA A 204 -2.60 -7.11 -1.17
C ALA A 204 -3.74 -8.12 -1.39
N ARG A 205 -3.48 -9.09 -2.27
CA ARG A 205 -4.23 -10.33 -2.40
C ARG A 205 -3.36 -11.47 -1.92
N VAL A 206 -3.89 -12.31 -1.05
CA VAL A 206 -3.21 -13.50 -0.52
C VAL A 206 -3.96 -14.73 -0.96
N ARG A 207 -3.24 -15.71 -1.50
CA ARG A 207 -3.78 -17.01 -1.84
C ARG A 207 -3.46 -17.99 -0.72
N HIS A 208 -4.47 -18.43 0.01
CA HIS A 208 -4.35 -19.50 1.02
C HIS A 208 -4.47 -20.87 0.36
N SER A 209 -5.31 -21.00 -0.67
CA SER A 209 -5.44 -22.21 -1.48
C SER A 209 -5.85 -21.89 -2.93
N SER A 210 -6.08 -22.89 -3.78
CA SER A 210 -6.51 -22.65 -5.16
C SER A 210 -7.84 -21.89 -5.26
N SER A 211 -8.77 -22.14 -4.33
CA SER A 211 -10.11 -21.54 -4.24
C SER A 211 -10.22 -20.39 -3.23
N ASP A 212 -9.26 -20.28 -2.29
CA ASP A 212 -9.26 -19.25 -1.27
C ASP A 212 -8.22 -18.15 -1.57
N ILE A 213 -8.72 -17.00 -2.03
CA ILE A 213 -7.94 -15.80 -2.28
C ILE A 213 -8.60 -14.64 -1.53
N ARG A 214 -7.88 -14.08 -0.57
CA ARG A 214 -8.37 -13.04 0.33
C ARG A 214 -7.75 -11.69 0.00
N LEU A 215 -8.45 -10.62 0.38
CA LEU A 215 -7.81 -9.32 0.54
C LEU A 215 -6.96 -9.36 1.81
N CYS A 216 -5.83 -8.65 1.78
CA CYS A 216 -4.91 -8.53 2.90
C CYS A 216 -4.59 -7.06 3.11
N VAL A 217 -4.88 -6.55 4.30
CA VAL A 217 -4.60 -5.18 4.73
C VAL A 217 -3.44 -5.24 5.70
N CYS A 218 -2.31 -4.66 5.33
CA CYS A 218 -1.15 -4.58 6.19
C CYS A 218 -0.92 -3.14 6.66
N GLU A 219 -0.66 -3.02 7.96
CA GLU A 219 -0.09 -1.81 8.58
C GLU A 219 1.38 -2.09 8.87
N LEU A 220 2.26 -1.21 8.40
CA LEU A 220 3.71 -1.43 8.46
C LEU A 220 4.39 -0.43 9.38
N LYS A 221 5.35 -0.92 10.18
CA LYS A 221 6.27 -0.10 10.96
C LYS A 221 7.72 -0.47 10.69
N ASP A 222 8.59 0.53 10.67
CA ASP A 222 10.03 0.36 10.57
C ASP A 222 10.67 -0.12 11.88
N GLU A 223 9.99 0.11 13.01
CA GLU A 223 10.45 -0.25 14.35
C GLU A 223 9.33 -0.93 15.16
N ASN A 224 9.73 -1.76 16.12
CA ASN A 224 8.84 -2.34 17.13
C ASN A 224 9.23 -1.80 18.50
N LYS A 225 8.54 -0.72 18.92
CA LYS A 225 8.88 0.08 20.11
C LYS A 225 7.69 0.17 21.06
N ALA A 226 7.96 0.32 22.34
CA ALA A 226 6.91 0.38 23.38
C ALA A 226 5.92 1.55 23.20
N SER A 227 6.33 2.65 22.54
CA SER A 227 5.44 3.78 22.23
C SER A 227 4.49 3.51 21.07
N GLU A 228 4.74 2.47 20.28
CA GLU A 228 3.91 2.01 19.16
C GLU A 228 3.86 0.48 19.17
N PRO A 229 3.21 -0.11 20.20
CA PRO A 229 3.20 -1.55 20.38
C PRO A 229 2.36 -2.22 19.28
N GLU A 230 2.65 -3.49 19.01
CA GLU A 230 1.96 -4.28 17.99
C GLU A 230 0.44 -4.20 18.08
N LYS A 231 -0.12 -4.27 19.29
CA LYS A 231 -1.57 -4.12 19.51
C LYS A 231 -2.14 -2.81 18.94
N ALA A 232 -1.42 -1.69 19.08
CA ALA A 232 -1.88 -0.41 18.53
C ALA A 232 -1.84 -0.42 17.00
N VAL A 233 -0.81 -1.05 16.41
CA VAL A 233 -0.67 -1.25 14.97
C VAL A 233 -1.79 -2.15 14.42
N THR A 234 -2.12 -3.24 15.13
CA THR A 234 -3.24 -4.13 14.83
C THR A 234 -4.56 -3.37 14.79
N GLN A 235 -4.80 -2.46 15.73
CA GLN A 235 -6.04 -1.66 15.75
C GLN A 235 -6.15 -0.71 14.55
N GLN A 236 -5.05 -0.15 14.07
CA GLN A 236 -5.04 0.64 12.81
C GLN A 236 -5.40 -0.24 11.62
N ALA A 237 -4.77 -1.42 11.52
CA ALA A 237 -5.04 -2.39 10.46
C ALA A 237 -6.51 -2.86 10.47
N ILE A 238 -7.10 -3.12 11.65
CA ILE A 238 -8.52 -3.46 11.81
C ILE A 238 -9.41 -2.33 11.30
N ALA A 239 -9.11 -1.07 11.64
CA ALA A 239 -9.91 0.07 11.20
C ALA A 239 -9.97 0.16 9.67
N TYR A 240 -8.82 0.00 9.01
CA TYR A 240 -8.74 0.02 7.55
C TYR A 240 -9.39 -1.22 6.92
N ALA A 241 -9.19 -2.41 7.48
CA ALA A 241 -9.82 -3.64 7.01
C ALA A 241 -11.34 -3.63 7.16
N THR A 242 -11.85 -3.04 8.27
CA THR A 242 -13.28 -2.82 8.47
C THR A 242 -13.86 -1.93 7.38
N PHE A 243 -13.18 -0.85 7.03
CA PHE A 243 -13.58 0.00 5.91
C PHE A 243 -13.60 -0.76 4.58
N ILE A 244 -12.56 -1.54 4.28
CA ILE A 244 -12.51 -2.36 3.05
C ILE A 244 -13.65 -3.39 3.01
N GLY A 245 -13.91 -4.07 4.13
CA GLY A 245 -15.03 -4.98 4.28
C GLY A 245 -16.36 -4.30 3.98
N LYS A 246 -16.62 -3.17 4.64
CA LYS A 246 -17.85 -2.39 4.42
C LYS A 246 -17.98 -1.87 2.99
N LEU A 247 -16.88 -1.38 2.38
CA LEU A 247 -16.84 -0.90 1.01
C LEU A 247 -17.25 -1.98 0.01
N ILE A 248 -16.70 -3.19 0.15
CA ILE A 248 -17.01 -4.33 -0.75
C ILE A 248 -18.42 -4.89 -0.49
N LYS A 249 -18.97 -4.73 0.71
CA LYS A 249 -20.33 -5.18 1.03
C LYS A 249 -21.42 -4.13 0.77
N THR A 250 -21.09 -2.94 0.29
CA THR A 250 -22.05 -1.85 0.03
C THR A 250 -22.23 -1.62 -1.47
N GLN A 251 -23.39 -1.99 -2.02
CA GLN A 251 -23.66 -1.89 -3.46
C GLN A 251 -23.63 -0.43 -3.95
N GLU A 252 -24.16 0.50 -3.16
CA GLU A 252 -24.23 1.93 -3.45
C GLU A 252 -22.85 2.58 -3.53
N ALA A 253 -21.83 1.95 -2.93
CA ALA A 253 -20.43 2.39 -3.02
C ALA A 253 -19.72 1.85 -4.28
N ASN A 254 -20.48 1.25 -5.21
CA ASN A 254 -20.00 0.57 -6.42
C ASN A 254 -19.01 -0.57 -6.09
N ASN A 255 -19.44 -1.46 -5.20
CA ASN A 255 -18.61 -2.56 -4.70
C ASN A 255 -18.02 -3.47 -5.79
N ALA A 256 -18.79 -3.84 -6.81
CA ALA A 256 -18.33 -4.69 -7.90
C ALA A 256 -17.14 -4.07 -8.67
N SER A 257 -17.16 -2.74 -8.82
CA SER A 257 -16.04 -2.01 -9.41
C SER A 257 -14.81 -2.03 -8.53
N TRP A 258 -14.96 -1.79 -7.22
CA TRP A 258 -13.85 -1.89 -6.28
C TRP A 258 -13.25 -3.29 -6.22
N TRP A 259 -14.09 -4.33 -6.19
CA TRP A 259 -13.66 -5.72 -6.21
C TRP A 259 -12.79 -6.04 -7.43
N LYS A 260 -13.21 -5.56 -8.61
CA LYS A 260 -12.44 -5.69 -9.86
C LYS A 260 -11.17 -4.86 -9.86
N LEU A 261 -11.22 -3.61 -9.36
CA LEU A 261 -10.04 -2.74 -9.22
C LEU A 261 -9.00 -3.34 -8.26
N PHE A 262 -9.44 -4.05 -7.24
CA PHE A 262 -8.58 -4.83 -6.34
C PHE A 262 -8.05 -6.12 -6.98
N GLY A 263 -8.45 -6.44 -8.21
CA GLY A 263 -7.87 -7.49 -9.05
C GLY A 263 -8.57 -8.84 -8.92
N PHE A 264 -9.82 -8.87 -8.45
CA PHE A 264 -10.66 -10.06 -8.48
C PHE A 264 -11.53 -10.10 -9.73
N SER A 265 -11.66 -11.28 -10.32
CA SER A 265 -12.52 -11.53 -11.49
C SER A 265 -13.73 -12.41 -11.17
N ARG A 266 -13.76 -13.00 -9.96
CA ARG A 266 -14.90 -13.75 -9.44
C ARG A 266 -15.93 -12.80 -8.84
N ASP A 267 -17.14 -13.29 -8.62
CA ASP A 267 -18.15 -12.54 -7.88
C ASP A 267 -17.70 -12.26 -6.44
N ILE A 268 -18.27 -11.23 -5.83
CA ILE A 268 -18.07 -10.94 -4.41
C ILE A 268 -18.71 -12.10 -3.64
N PRO A 269 -17.98 -12.82 -2.78
CA PRO A 269 -18.54 -13.95 -2.06
C PRO A 269 -19.53 -13.48 -0.99
N ASP A 270 -20.52 -14.32 -0.68
CA ASP A 270 -21.53 -14.07 0.36
C ASP A 270 -20.88 -13.85 1.71
N HIS A 271 -19.96 -14.73 2.11
CA HIS A 271 -19.02 -14.53 3.21
C HIS A 271 -17.66 -14.10 2.68
N MET A 272 -17.03 -13.09 3.29
CA MET A 272 -15.69 -12.65 2.88
C MET A 272 -14.71 -12.62 4.05
N ASP A 273 -13.59 -13.29 3.88
CA ASP A 273 -12.45 -13.22 4.79
C ASP A 273 -11.44 -12.17 4.31
N ILE A 274 -10.92 -11.36 5.25
CA ILE A 274 -9.84 -10.39 5.03
C ILE A 274 -8.71 -10.70 6.01
N ASP A 275 -7.49 -10.85 5.50
CA ASP A 275 -6.30 -10.95 6.34
C ASP A 275 -5.90 -9.55 6.83
N VAL A 276 -5.67 -9.40 8.13
CA VAL A 276 -5.28 -8.15 8.78
C VAL A 276 -3.93 -8.34 9.43
N VAL A 277 -2.92 -7.64 8.91
CA VAL A 277 -1.51 -8.01 9.13
C VAL A 277 -0.73 -6.85 9.72
N THR A 278 -0.12 -7.07 10.89
CA THR A 278 0.95 -6.19 11.35
C THR A 278 2.26 -6.58 10.68
N VAL A 279 2.99 -5.60 10.14
CA VAL A 279 4.30 -5.82 9.51
C VAL A 279 5.34 -4.97 10.21
N MET A 280 6.22 -5.57 11.00
CA MET A 280 7.20 -4.83 11.81
C MET A 280 8.47 -5.65 12.04
N PRO A 281 9.60 -5.06 12.44
CA PRO A 281 10.74 -5.88 12.86
C PRO A 281 10.43 -6.65 14.16
N PRO A 282 11.19 -7.73 14.46
CA PRO A 282 11.09 -8.40 15.74
C PRO A 282 11.42 -7.42 16.88
N SER A 283 10.74 -7.57 18.02
CA SER A 283 11.08 -6.79 19.21
C SER A 283 12.28 -7.42 19.93
N ASN A 284 13.18 -6.56 20.44
CA ASN A 284 14.25 -6.99 21.35
C ASN A 284 13.75 -7.27 22.78
N THR A 285 12.54 -6.82 23.11
CA THR A 285 11.99 -6.83 24.48
C THR A 285 10.66 -7.57 24.58
N TYR A 286 9.91 -7.70 23.49
CA TYR A 286 8.67 -8.47 23.43
C TYR A 286 8.93 -9.83 22.79
N ASN A 287 8.44 -10.88 23.44
CA ASN A 287 8.56 -12.23 22.93
C ASN A 287 7.81 -12.30 21.60
N THR A 288 8.50 -12.54 20.48
CA THR A 288 7.94 -12.71 19.13
C THR A 288 7.05 -13.96 18.98
N THR A 289 6.66 -14.56 20.11
CA THR A 289 5.82 -15.74 20.24
C THR A 289 4.36 -15.40 20.56
N GLU A 290 4.04 -14.14 20.91
CA GLU A 290 2.65 -13.69 20.98
C GLU A 290 2.08 -13.56 19.57
N ARG A 291 1.59 -14.69 19.05
CA ARG A 291 0.89 -14.77 17.77
C ARG A 291 -0.54 -14.28 17.98
N TYR A 292 -0.88 -13.17 17.35
CA TYR A 292 -2.28 -12.74 17.26
C TYR A 292 -2.96 -13.56 16.16
N GLU A 293 -3.41 -14.77 16.50
CA GLU A 293 -4.39 -15.49 15.68
C GLU A 293 -5.75 -15.33 16.35
N GLU A 294 -6.46 -14.29 15.93
CA GLU A 294 -7.80 -13.97 16.39
C GLU A 294 -8.66 -13.64 15.16
N VAL A 295 -9.91 -14.10 15.19
CA VAL A 295 -10.89 -13.76 14.16
C VAL A 295 -11.85 -12.73 14.73
N VAL A 296 -11.93 -11.58 14.09
CA VAL A 296 -12.88 -10.51 14.42
C VAL A 296 -14.01 -10.52 13.39
N VAL A 297 -15.25 -10.66 13.83
CA VAL A 297 -16.41 -10.69 12.93
C VAL A 297 -16.95 -9.28 12.77
N LEU A 298 -17.25 -8.85 11.55
CA LEU A 298 -17.92 -7.58 11.30
C LEU A 298 -19.45 -7.78 11.33
N PRO A 299 -20.13 -7.35 12.41
CA PRO A 299 -21.57 -7.61 12.55
C PRO A 299 -22.36 -6.96 11.41
N GLY A 300 -23.35 -7.70 10.91
CA GLY A 300 -24.31 -7.21 9.91
C GLY A 300 -23.78 -7.13 8.47
N ILE A 301 -22.54 -7.52 8.17
CA ILE A 301 -21.99 -7.46 6.80
C ILE A 301 -21.30 -8.74 6.29
N ASP A 302 -21.42 -9.86 7.01
CA ASP A 302 -20.87 -11.18 6.64
C ASP A 302 -19.40 -11.13 6.16
N VAL A 303 -18.56 -10.53 7.01
CA VAL A 303 -17.11 -10.41 6.83
C VAL A 303 -16.40 -10.83 8.12
N SER A 304 -15.32 -11.60 7.97
CA SER A 304 -14.40 -11.93 9.06
C SER A 304 -13.01 -11.36 8.79
N LEU A 305 -12.38 -10.81 9.83
CA LEU A 305 -11.02 -10.32 9.81
C LEU A 305 -10.11 -11.33 10.52
N HIS A 306 -9.16 -11.90 9.78
CA HIS A 306 -8.19 -12.87 10.30
C HIS A 306 -6.91 -12.13 10.65
N LEU A 307 -6.62 -12.01 11.94
CA LEU A 307 -5.47 -11.26 12.42
C LEU A 307 -4.21 -12.12 12.26
N HIS A 308 -3.14 -11.48 11.81
CA HIS A 308 -1.83 -12.09 11.64
C HIS A 308 -0.72 -11.10 11.98
N SER A 309 0.44 -11.66 12.32
CA SER A 309 1.68 -10.92 12.51
C SER A 309 2.70 -11.36 11.48
N VAL A 310 3.44 -10.41 10.92
CA VAL A 310 4.58 -10.64 10.03
C VAL A 310 5.77 -9.85 10.56
N TYR A 311 6.84 -10.57 10.88
CA TYR A 311 8.11 -9.99 11.29
C TYR A 311 9.12 -10.03 10.16
N PHE A 312 9.90 -8.96 9.99
CA PHE A 312 10.95 -8.88 8.97
C PHE A 312 12.30 -8.48 9.54
N GLU A 313 13.36 -8.91 8.86
CA GLU A 313 14.70 -8.35 9.02
C GLU A 313 15.08 -7.64 7.73
N ALA A 314 15.64 -6.44 7.84
CA ALA A 314 16.13 -5.66 6.71
C ALA A 314 17.61 -5.32 6.91
N ASP A 315 18.35 -5.21 5.81
CA ASP A 315 19.72 -4.71 5.85
C ASP A 315 19.77 -3.18 6.02
N SER A 316 20.98 -2.62 6.05
CA SER A 316 21.19 -1.16 6.20
C SER A 316 20.60 -0.32 5.06
N THR A 317 20.29 -0.94 3.91
CA THR A 317 19.65 -0.27 2.77
C THR A 317 18.12 -0.30 2.84
N GLY A 318 17.58 -1.15 3.72
CA GLY A 318 16.15 -1.46 3.84
C GLY A 318 15.72 -2.67 3.00
N GLU A 319 16.64 -3.39 2.35
CA GLU A 319 16.29 -4.61 1.62
C GLU A 319 15.92 -5.72 2.60
N ILE A 320 14.70 -6.26 2.42
CA ILE A 320 14.17 -7.33 3.26
C ILE A 320 14.96 -8.61 3.03
N GLN A 321 15.56 -9.15 4.09
CA GLN A 321 16.40 -10.34 4.07
C GLN A 321 15.63 -11.59 4.51
N SER A 322 14.74 -11.45 5.48
CA SER A 322 13.95 -12.54 6.03
C SER A 322 12.54 -12.08 6.40
N ILE A 323 11.60 -13.02 6.37
CA ILE A 323 10.21 -12.84 6.78
C ILE A 323 9.76 -14.06 7.58
N LEU A 324 9.14 -13.84 8.73
CA LEU A 324 8.54 -14.82 9.62
C LEU A 324 7.15 -14.34 10.07
N GLY A 325 6.36 -15.20 10.70
CA GLY A 325 5.07 -14.83 11.29
C GLY A 325 3.89 -15.67 10.82
N SER A 326 2.73 -15.49 11.47
CA SER A 326 1.57 -16.38 11.32
C SER A 326 1.00 -16.39 9.91
N LEU A 327 0.99 -15.27 9.18
CA LEU A 327 0.52 -15.27 7.79
C LEU A 327 1.36 -16.20 6.91
N LYS A 328 2.68 -16.20 7.09
CA LYS A 328 3.59 -17.04 6.30
C LYS A 328 3.37 -18.53 6.57
N GLU A 329 3.03 -18.87 7.80
CA GLU A 329 2.75 -20.24 8.22
C GLU A 329 1.39 -20.73 7.72
N ASN A 330 0.41 -19.83 7.63
CA ASN A 330 -0.96 -20.15 7.20
C ASN A 330 -1.11 -20.30 5.68
N ILE A 331 -0.22 -19.70 4.88
CA ILE A 331 -0.27 -19.83 3.41
C ILE A 331 0.52 -21.05 2.94
N GLU A 332 -0.07 -21.86 2.04
CA GLU A 332 0.55 -23.05 1.43
C GLU A 332 2.02 -22.76 0.98
N SER A 333 2.97 -23.60 1.39
CA SER A 333 4.39 -23.52 0.98
C SER A 333 4.75 -24.69 0.05
N PRO A 334 5.60 -24.55 -1.01
CA PRO A 334 6.50 -23.45 -1.40
C PRO A 334 6.11 -22.69 -2.69
N CYS A 335 6.83 -21.61 -3.01
CA CYS A 335 6.73 -20.86 -4.27
C CYS A 335 6.82 -21.79 -5.50
N LYS A 336 5.76 -21.82 -6.32
CA LYS A 336 5.71 -22.59 -7.57
C LYS A 336 6.55 -21.95 -8.67
#